data_AF-A0A2V5MJX7-F1
#
_entry.id   AF-A0A2V5MJX7-F1
#
_cell.length_a   1.000
_cell.length_b   1.000
_cell.length_c   1.000
_cell.angle_alpha   90.00
_cell.angle_beta   90.00
_cell.angle_gamma   90.00
#
_symmetry.space_group_name_H-M   'P 1'
#
loop_
_entity.id
_entity.type
_entity.pdbx_description
1 polymer ?
#
loop_
_entity_poly.entity_id
_entity_poly.type
_entity_poly.pdbx_seq_one_letter_code
_entity_poly.pdbx_strand_id
1 'polypeptide(L)'
;MHAHKRSFLSHFLLLLILSPSPTIAATKSPVQERADRFLALANAGYQALYRVNSEAQWVAVTDVTPEHDAAAEATGKAYAAFNGNTAIINQTSELLTHEKELSELTVRQLKQLLLNAAEGPMTNPDLVAKRVAAETKQASLMNGFEFKLNGQKITTNQIDDKLEKSTDLAERKAVWEASKQIGPTLKENLVALRDLRNGVAKEMKYPDYFALEVAAYGMTTDEMLKMLEDWMATLRPLYLQLHTWAKYKLAEKFHQPVPKKIPAHWIGNRWAQEWPGLVEAANIDKYFEGRKPEWIVRTAEQFYTGLGFPSLPDSFWQKSDLYPVPPNEKRKKNTHASCWHVDLEHDIRSLQSIEPNARWFFTAHHELGHGYYFKAYTRPEVPYLLRIGAAPGFHEGVGELISLASSQVPYLQSRGVLPADFKPDKTAFLLDDALARSIPFIYFSCGVMPHWEADIYACNLPPDQWNARWWKYVSDFQGVEPPSPRGEEFCDAATKTHINDNPAYYYNYAFATVFKFQLHDYIARKILHQPPQS
;
A
#
# COMPACT_ATOMS: atom_id res chain seq x y z
N MET A 1 -61.79 25.19 -59.42
CA MET A 1 -60.55 24.41 -59.28
C MET A 1 -60.04 24.64 -57.86
N HIS A 2 -59.93 23.56 -57.06
CA HIS A 2 -59.32 23.37 -55.72
C HIS A 2 -58.99 24.57 -54.80
N ALA A 3 -59.04 24.52 -53.47
CA ALA A 3 -59.46 23.55 -52.46
C ALA A 3 -59.21 24.21 -51.08
N HIS A 4 -60.09 23.91 -50.13
CA HIS A 4 -59.89 23.79 -48.68
C HIS A 4 -59.16 24.87 -47.85
N LYS A 5 -60.00 25.67 -47.16
CA LYS A 5 -59.73 26.29 -45.85
C LYS A 5 -59.49 25.21 -44.78
N ARG A 6 -58.37 25.31 -44.04
CA ARG A 6 -58.10 24.49 -42.84
C ARG A 6 -58.69 25.16 -41.60
N SER A 7 -59.46 24.37 -40.85
CA SER A 7 -60.07 24.70 -39.56
C SER A 7 -59.04 24.48 -38.43
N PHE A 8 -58.98 25.42 -37.49
CA PHE A 8 -58.21 25.32 -36.24
C PHE A 8 -59.01 24.48 -35.22
N LEU A 9 -58.48 23.32 -34.82
CA LEU A 9 -58.94 22.61 -33.62
C LEU A 9 -58.03 22.95 -32.43
N SER A 10 -58.60 23.63 -31.44
CA SER A 10 -57.98 23.91 -30.15
C SER A 10 -58.02 22.64 -29.27
N HIS A 11 -56.86 22.12 -28.87
CA HIS A 11 -56.75 21.05 -27.88
C HIS A 11 -56.63 21.67 -26.48
N PHE A 12 -57.62 21.43 -25.63
CA PHE A 12 -57.56 21.72 -24.20
C PHE A 12 -56.62 20.70 -23.53
N LEU A 13 -55.47 21.18 -23.04
CA LEU A 13 -54.54 20.40 -22.22
C LEU A 13 -55.00 20.48 -20.75
N LEU A 14 -55.43 19.35 -20.18
CA LEU A 14 -55.77 19.24 -18.76
C LEU A 14 -54.46 19.23 -17.95
N LEU A 15 -54.16 20.30 -17.22
CA LEU A 15 -53.08 20.34 -16.24
C LEU A 15 -53.50 19.54 -14.99
N LEU A 16 -52.96 18.34 -14.82
CA LEU A 16 -52.95 17.64 -13.53
C LEU A 16 -51.91 18.30 -12.63
N ILE A 17 -52.38 19.06 -11.63
CA ILE A 17 -51.55 19.54 -10.52
C ILE A 17 -51.31 18.34 -9.58
N LEU A 18 -50.18 17.65 -9.77
CA LEU A 18 -49.65 16.70 -8.80
C LEU A 18 -49.18 17.47 -7.57
N SER A 19 -49.95 17.41 -6.49
CA SER A 19 -49.53 17.89 -5.17
C SER A 19 -48.43 16.96 -4.64
N PRO A 20 -47.30 17.46 -4.12
CA PRO A 20 -46.29 16.62 -3.51
C PRO A 20 -46.85 16.01 -2.22
N SER A 21 -47.07 14.70 -2.21
CA SER A 21 -47.33 13.96 -0.99
C SER A 21 -46.12 14.13 -0.06
N PRO A 22 -46.30 14.54 1.21
CA PRO A 22 -45.20 14.59 2.15
C PRO A 22 -44.68 13.16 2.36
N THR A 23 -43.44 12.92 1.98
CA THR A 23 -42.72 11.72 2.40
C THR A 23 -42.61 11.78 3.92
N ILE A 24 -43.45 10.99 4.61
CA ILE A 24 -43.30 10.76 6.05
C ILE A 24 -41.97 10.03 6.22
N ALA A 25 -40.91 10.76 6.57
CA ALA A 25 -39.67 10.16 7.00
C ALA A 25 -39.99 9.29 8.22
N ALA A 26 -39.73 7.98 8.12
CA ALA A 26 -39.93 7.07 9.24
C ALA A 26 -39.15 7.59 10.45
N THR A 27 -39.83 7.76 11.59
CA THR A 27 -39.20 8.19 12.85
C THR A 27 -38.14 7.16 13.25
N LYS A 28 -36.91 7.62 13.49
CA LYS A 28 -35.80 6.77 13.92
C LYS A 28 -36.16 6.05 15.24
N SER A 29 -35.71 4.82 15.40
CA SER A 29 -35.87 4.11 16.68
C SER A 29 -35.07 4.82 17.78
N PRO A 30 -35.48 4.73 19.06
CA PRO A 30 -34.70 5.29 20.16
C PRO A 30 -33.24 4.76 20.22
N VAL A 31 -33.04 3.50 19.81
CA VAL A 31 -31.72 2.86 19.72
C VAL A 31 -30.89 3.50 18.60
N GLN A 32 -31.48 3.72 17.42
CA GLN A 32 -30.81 4.42 16.32
C GLN A 32 -30.42 5.85 16.71
N GLU A 33 -31.30 6.61 17.36
CA GLU A 33 -30.96 7.97 17.80
C GLU A 33 -29.83 8.00 18.83
N ARG A 34 -29.81 7.01 19.72
CA ARG A 34 -28.71 6.85 20.69
C ARG A 34 -27.39 6.54 19.98
N ALA A 35 -27.41 5.64 18.99
CA ALA A 35 -26.23 5.29 18.20
C ALA A 35 -25.73 6.51 17.40
N ASP A 36 -26.62 7.28 16.78
CA ASP A 36 -26.28 8.49 16.01
C ASP A 36 -25.56 9.52 16.90
N ARG A 37 -26.09 9.79 18.11
CA ARG A 37 -25.45 10.73 19.05
C ARG A 37 -24.08 10.25 19.51
N PHE A 38 -23.96 8.95 19.79
CA PHE A 38 -22.70 8.34 20.17
C PHE A 38 -21.65 8.45 19.05
N LEU A 39 -22.03 8.07 17.83
CA LEU A 39 -21.14 8.11 16.67
C LEU A 39 -20.77 9.53 16.26
N ALA A 40 -21.64 10.53 16.48
CA ALA A 40 -21.27 11.93 16.26
C ALA A 40 -20.08 12.35 17.14
N LEU A 41 -20.12 11.99 18.44
CA LEU A 41 -19.01 12.23 19.35
C LEU A 41 -17.76 11.40 18.99
N ALA A 42 -17.95 10.12 18.68
CA ALA A 42 -16.87 9.21 18.35
C ALA A 42 -16.12 9.65 17.09
N ASN A 43 -16.83 10.03 16.02
CA ASN A 43 -16.22 10.54 14.78
C ASN A 43 -15.45 11.84 15.01
N ALA A 44 -16.00 12.79 15.76
CA ALA A 44 -15.33 14.06 16.06
C ALA A 44 -14.04 13.85 16.88
N GLY A 45 -14.11 13.02 17.93
CA GLY A 45 -12.94 12.69 18.74
C GLY A 45 -11.88 11.90 17.96
N TYR A 46 -12.32 10.93 17.14
CA TYR A 46 -11.46 10.14 16.27
C TYR A 46 -10.68 11.03 15.31
N GLN A 47 -11.37 11.90 14.56
CA GLN A 47 -10.72 12.79 13.59
C GLN A 47 -9.73 13.75 14.26
N ALA A 48 -10.11 14.36 15.39
CA ALA A 48 -9.25 15.31 16.09
C ALA A 48 -7.93 14.66 16.54
N LEU A 49 -8.00 13.47 17.13
CA LEU A 49 -6.80 12.75 17.61
C LEU A 49 -6.03 12.08 16.48
N TYR A 50 -6.72 11.58 15.45
CA TYR A 50 -6.10 11.09 14.22
C TYR A 50 -5.22 12.18 13.64
N ARG A 51 -5.76 13.39 13.45
CA ARG A 51 -5.03 14.50 12.85
C ARG A 51 -3.76 14.84 13.61
N VAL A 52 -3.86 15.03 14.93
CA VAL A 52 -2.71 15.39 15.77
C VAL A 52 -1.64 14.28 15.72
N ASN A 53 -2.06 13.01 15.74
CA ASN A 53 -1.15 11.89 15.62
C ASN A 53 -0.49 11.82 14.24
N SER A 54 -1.26 11.91 13.16
CA SER A 54 -0.76 11.87 11.79
C SER A 54 0.17 13.05 11.48
N GLU A 55 -0.08 14.24 12.03
CA GLU A 55 0.84 15.38 11.92
C GLU A 55 2.19 15.10 12.61
N ALA A 56 2.18 14.52 13.81
CA ALA A 56 3.42 14.17 14.53
C ALA A 56 4.19 13.03 13.83
N GLN A 57 3.49 11.98 13.39
CA GLN A 57 4.08 10.89 12.61
C GLN A 57 4.69 11.39 11.31
N TRP A 58 3.99 12.28 10.58
CA TRP A 58 4.50 12.89 9.36
C TRP A 58 5.87 13.57 9.59
N VAL A 59 5.99 14.34 10.67
CA VAL A 59 7.26 15.00 11.00
C VAL A 59 8.34 13.97 11.35
N ALA A 60 8.02 12.94 12.15
CA ALA A 60 8.98 11.90 12.52
C ALA A 60 9.51 11.11 11.31
N VAL A 61 8.69 10.88 10.28
CA VAL A 61 9.13 10.17 9.06
C VAL A 61 9.83 11.07 8.04
N THR A 62 9.65 12.39 8.11
CA THR A 62 10.30 13.36 7.20
C THR A 62 11.55 14.01 7.78
N ASP A 63 11.68 14.04 9.11
CA ASP A 63 12.83 14.54 9.84
C ASP A 63 13.06 13.69 11.10
N VAL A 64 13.86 12.64 10.97
CA VAL A 64 14.06 11.65 12.03
C VAL A 64 14.96 12.23 13.12
N THR A 65 14.36 12.58 14.25
CA THR A 65 15.04 13.09 15.45
C THR A 65 14.41 12.51 16.71
N PRO A 66 15.16 12.39 17.83
CA PRO A 66 14.58 11.96 19.11
C PRO A 66 13.38 12.81 19.56
N GLU A 67 13.40 14.11 19.27
CA GLU A 67 12.31 15.03 19.61
C GLU A 67 11.04 14.73 18.81
N HIS A 68 11.16 14.47 17.51
CA HIS A 68 10.03 14.12 16.65
C HIS A 68 9.50 12.72 16.95
N ASP A 69 10.38 11.76 17.21
CA ASP A 69 10.01 10.40 17.64
C ASP A 69 9.22 10.46 18.97
N ALA A 70 9.68 11.25 19.94
CA ALA A 70 8.98 11.44 21.21
C ALA A 70 7.60 12.10 21.03
N ALA A 71 7.48 13.05 20.09
CA ALA A 71 6.19 13.64 19.76
C ALA A 71 5.23 12.60 19.16
N ALA A 72 5.70 11.81 18.19
CA ALA A 72 4.91 10.74 17.59
C ALA A 72 4.50 9.67 18.62
N GLU A 73 5.38 9.31 19.55
CA GLU A 73 5.05 8.37 20.65
C GLU A 73 3.95 8.95 21.56
N ALA A 74 4.07 10.22 21.95
CA ALA A 74 3.13 10.88 22.83
C ALA A 74 1.74 11.00 22.20
N THR A 75 1.66 11.43 20.94
CA THR A 75 0.39 11.51 20.21
C THR A 75 -0.19 10.13 19.89
N GLY A 76 0.66 9.14 19.62
CA GLY A 76 0.24 7.75 19.38
C GLY A 76 -0.43 7.15 20.61
N LYS A 77 0.13 7.40 21.80
CA LYS A 77 -0.50 7.00 23.08
C LYS A 77 -1.86 7.67 23.29
N ALA A 78 -1.98 8.96 22.98
CA ALA A 78 -3.25 9.68 23.11
C ALA A 78 -4.32 9.15 22.13
N TYR A 79 -3.92 8.90 20.88
CA TYR A 79 -4.80 8.31 19.86
C TYR A 79 -5.25 6.90 20.25
N ALA A 80 -4.34 6.05 20.71
CA ALA A 80 -4.66 4.72 21.23
C ALA A 80 -5.58 4.79 22.45
N ALA A 81 -5.35 5.72 23.38
CA ALA A 81 -6.16 5.88 24.59
C ALA A 81 -7.62 6.22 24.29
N PHE A 82 -7.87 6.97 23.22
CA PHE A 82 -9.22 7.23 22.74
C PHE A 82 -9.83 6.03 22.03
N ASN A 83 -9.15 5.46 21.02
CA ASN A 83 -9.70 4.35 20.25
C ASN A 83 -9.98 3.11 21.11
N GLY A 84 -9.07 2.79 22.03
CA GLY A 84 -9.20 1.68 22.96
C GLY A 84 -10.00 1.98 24.22
N ASN A 85 -10.61 3.16 24.34
CA ASN A 85 -11.32 3.57 25.56
C ASN A 85 -12.43 2.55 25.92
N THR A 86 -12.38 2.01 27.13
CA THR A 86 -13.29 0.94 27.56
C THR A 86 -14.77 1.37 27.58
N ALA A 87 -15.07 2.66 27.79
CA ALA A 87 -16.43 3.17 27.68
C ALA A 87 -16.93 3.16 26.22
N ILE A 88 -16.07 3.54 25.26
CA ILE A 88 -16.37 3.46 23.82
C ILE A 88 -16.57 2.01 23.42
N ILE A 89 -15.67 1.10 23.83
CA ILE A 89 -15.78 -0.34 23.57
C ILE A 89 -17.11 -0.89 24.11
N ASN A 90 -17.40 -0.69 25.40
CA ASN A 90 -18.60 -1.22 26.04
C ASN A 90 -19.88 -0.70 25.39
N GLN A 91 -19.95 0.62 25.13
CA GLN A 91 -21.11 1.22 24.47
C GLN A 91 -21.28 0.71 23.03
N THR A 92 -20.17 0.52 22.31
CA THR A 92 -20.19 0.00 20.94
C THR A 92 -20.68 -1.46 20.91
N SER A 93 -20.14 -2.31 21.79
CA SER A 93 -20.57 -3.70 21.93
C SER A 93 -22.04 -3.81 22.33
N GLU A 94 -22.51 -2.97 23.25
CA GLU A 94 -23.92 -2.93 23.66
C GLU A 94 -24.83 -2.55 22.47
N LEU A 95 -24.50 -1.48 21.74
CA LEU A 95 -25.29 -1.04 20.58
C LEU A 95 -25.35 -2.13 19.49
N LEU A 96 -24.27 -2.88 19.29
CA LEU A 96 -24.23 -3.98 18.33
C LEU A 96 -25.13 -5.16 18.72
N THR A 97 -25.54 -5.31 19.99
CA THR A 97 -26.56 -6.32 20.35
C THR A 97 -27.93 -6.01 19.74
N HIS A 98 -28.15 -4.76 19.33
CA HIS A 98 -29.34 -4.25 18.64
C HIS A 98 -29.11 -4.02 17.13
N GLU A 99 -28.15 -4.72 16.49
CA GLU A 99 -27.77 -4.53 15.08
C GLU A 99 -28.97 -4.48 14.12
N LYS A 100 -30.02 -5.30 14.36
CA LYS A 100 -31.23 -5.35 13.52
C LYS A 100 -32.10 -4.08 13.57
N GLU A 101 -31.90 -3.24 14.58
CA GLU A 101 -32.62 -1.97 14.78
C GLU A 101 -31.81 -0.76 14.29
N LEU A 102 -30.59 -1.00 13.78
CA LEU A 102 -29.66 0.02 13.33
C LEU A 102 -29.55 0.05 11.80
N SER A 103 -29.21 1.22 11.26
CA SER A 103 -28.87 1.36 9.84
C SER A 103 -27.54 0.70 9.54
N GLU A 104 -27.37 0.20 8.31
CA GLU A 104 -26.13 -0.43 7.88
C GLU A 104 -24.91 0.47 8.08
N LEU A 105 -25.04 1.77 7.78
CA LEU A 105 -23.97 2.76 7.98
C LEU A 105 -23.56 2.89 9.46
N THR A 106 -24.53 2.79 10.37
CA THR A 106 -24.28 2.81 11.82
C THR A 106 -23.51 1.56 12.24
N VAL A 107 -23.97 0.40 11.79
CA VAL A 107 -23.36 -0.89 12.10
C VAL A 107 -21.90 -0.94 11.61
N ARG A 108 -21.63 -0.45 10.40
CA ARG A 108 -20.27 -0.38 9.84
C ARG A 108 -19.35 0.49 10.70
N GLN A 109 -19.81 1.68 11.14
CA GLN A 109 -19.03 2.55 12.02
C GLN A 109 -18.76 1.90 13.39
N LEU A 110 -19.76 1.24 13.98
CA LEU A 110 -19.61 0.54 15.26
C LEU A 110 -18.61 -0.62 15.15
N LYS A 111 -18.67 -1.42 14.08
CA LYS A 111 -17.68 -2.48 13.81
C LYS A 111 -16.28 -1.90 13.63
N GLN A 112 -16.14 -0.77 12.94
CA GLN A 112 -14.86 -0.10 12.78
C GLN A 112 -14.29 0.44 14.09
N LEU A 113 -15.12 0.94 15.02
CA LEU A 113 -14.66 1.33 16.35
C LEU A 113 -14.05 0.14 17.11
N LEU A 114 -14.64 -1.05 17.02
CA LEU A 114 -14.07 -2.25 17.67
C LEU A 114 -12.75 -2.68 17.04
N LEU A 115 -12.61 -2.58 15.71
CA LEU A 115 -11.33 -2.84 15.03
C LEU A 115 -10.25 -1.84 15.45
N ASN A 116 -10.57 -0.53 15.45
CA ASN A 116 -9.65 0.50 15.92
C ASN A 116 -9.25 0.30 17.39
N ALA A 117 -10.18 -0.15 18.22
CA ALA A 117 -9.92 -0.46 19.62
C ALA A 117 -8.97 -1.65 19.80
N ALA A 118 -9.04 -2.66 18.92
CA ALA A 118 -8.20 -3.86 19.00
C ALA A 118 -6.72 -3.61 18.69
N GLU A 119 -6.40 -2.53 17.98
CA GLU A 119 -5.01 -2.08 17.82
C GLU A 119 -4.40 -1.52 19.11
N GLY A 120 -5.22 -1.02 20.04
CA GLY A 120 -4.71 -0.42 21.28
C GLY A 120 -5.72 -0.45 22.42
N PRO A 121 -6.17 -1.63 22.88
CA PRO A 121 -7.26 -1.73 23.83
C PRO A 121 -6.83 -1.26 25.22
N MET A 122 -7.53 -0.25 25.76
CA MET A 122 -7.26 0.28 27.10
C MET A 122 -7.85 -0.59 28.22
N THR A 123 -8.21 -1.83 27.92
CA THR A 123 -8.36 -2.89 28.93
C THR A 123 -7.03 -3.22 29.58
N ASN A 124 -5.91 -3.00 28.86
CA ASN A 124 -4.55 -3.16 29.36
C ASN A 124 -3.64 -1.99 28.91
N PRO A 125 -3.73 -0.81 29.55
CA PRO A 125 -3.00 0.39 29.13
C PRO A 125 -1.47 0.22 29.13
N ASP A 126 -0.93 -0.54 30.08
CA ASP A 126 0.52 -0.79 30.18
C ASP A 126 1.05 -1.57 28.97
N LEU A 127 0.28 -2.56 28.49
CA LEU A 127 0.61 -3.34 27.31
C LEU A 127 0.62 -2.45 26.06
N VAL A 128 -0.41 -1.60 25.90
CA VAL A 128 -0.50 -0.68 24.77
C VAL A 128 0.63 0.36 24.80
N ALA A 129 0.92 0.93 25.97
CA ALA A 129 2.03 1.88 26.13
C ALA A 129 3.38 1.25 25.76
N LYS A 130 3.62 0.00 26.13
CA LYS A 130 4.82 -0.76 25.74
C LYS A 130 4.87 -1.03 24.23
N ARG A 131 3.74 -1.39 23.59
CA ARG A 131 3.65 -1.55 22.13
C ARG A 131 4.02 -0.26 21.42
N VAL A 132 3.38 0.86 21.76
CA VAL A 132 3.63 2.16 21.11
C VAL A 132 5.09 2.60 21.24
N ALA A 133 5.69 2.44 22.42
CA ALA A 133 7.11 2.75 22.63
C ALA A 133 8.04 1.84 21.79
N ALA A 134 7.73 0.54 21.72
CA ALA A 134 8.50 -0.42 20.92
C ALA A 134 8.36 -0.15 19.41
N GLU A 135 7.19 0.25 18.92
CA GLU A 135 6.95 0.61 17.52
C GLU A 135 7.69 1.89 17.14
N THR A 136 7.63 2.91 18.00
CA THR A 136 8.39 4.16 17.82
C THR A 136 9.89 3.87 17.75
N LYS A 137 10.41 3.05 18.66
CA LYS A 137 11.82 2.62 18.64
C LYS A 137 12.17 1.87 17.36
N GLN A 138 11.30 0.98 16.88
CA GLN A 138 11.53 0.23 15.64
C GLN A 138 11.61 1.17 14.43
N ALA A 139 10.65 2.09 14.31
CA ALA A 139 10.61 3.07 13.23
C ALA A 139 11.84 3.98 13.27
N SER A 140 12.24 4.45 14.46
CA SER A 140 13.44 5.28 14.65
C SER A 140 14.72 4.57 14.21
N LEU A 141 14.91 3.31 14.64
CA LEU A 141 16.05 2.48 14.22
C LEU A 141 16.07 2.30 12.71
N MET A 142 14.91 2.06 12.10
CA MET A 142 14.81 1.80 10.67
C MET A 142 15.04 3.07 9.84
N ASN A 143 14.35 4.16 10.16
CA ASN A 143 14.44 5.44 9.44
C ASN A 143 15.80 6.12 9.66
N GLY A 144 16.43 5.89 10.80
CA GLY A 144 17.74 6.41 11.15
C GLY A 144 18.92 5.60 10.59
N PHE A 145 18.69 4.42 10.00
CA PHE A 145 19.76 3.50 9.62
C PHE A 145 20.64 4.05 8.49
N GLU A 146 21.95 3.90 8.64
CA GLU A 146 22.93 4.30 7.63
C GLU A 146 23.57 3.06 6.99
N PHE A 147 23.17 2.76 5.76
CA PHE A 147 23.76 1.67 4.99
C PHE A 147 25.20 1.98 4.60
N LYS A 148 26.06 0.95 4.63
CA LYS A 148 27.47 1.07 4.26
C LYS A 148 27.91 0.02 3.26
N LEU A 149 28.54 0.45 2.17
CA LEU A 149 29.24 -0.40 1.21
C LEU A 149 30.74 -0.14 1.34
N ASN A 150 31.52 -1.17 1.66
CA ASN A 150 32.98 -1.05 1.85
C ASN A 150 33.38 0.08 2.83
N GLY A 151 32.61 0.25 3.90
CA GLY A 151 32.81 1.28 4.92
C GLY A 151 32.31 2.69 4.55
N GLN A 152 31.89 2.91 3.30
CA GLN A 152 31.35 4.18 2.82
C GLN A 152 29.82 4.19 2.84
N LYS A 153 29.21 5.35 3.11
CA LYS A 153 27.76 5.51 3.11
C LYS A 153 27.18 5.25 1.72
N ILE A 154 26.03 4.59 1.66
CA ILE A 154 25.28 4.35 0.42
C ILE A 154 23.79 4.56 0.68
N THR A 155 23.08 5.16 -0.27
CA THR A 155 21.62 5.35 -0.19
C THR A 155 20.87 4.13 -0.74
N THR A 156 19.58 4.01 -0.43
CA THR A 156 18.72 2.96 -1.00
C THR A 156 18.59 3.05 -2.51
N ASN A 157 18.50 4.26 -3.08
CA ASN A 157 18.49 4.46 -4.54
C ASN A 157 19.80 3.95 -5.16
N GLN A 158 20.95 4.27 -4.57
CA GLN A 158 22.25 3.77 -5.04
C GLN A 158 22.39 2.24 -4.93
N ILE A 159 21.81 1.61 -3.89
CA ILE A 159 21.76 0.15 -3.77
C ILE A 159 20.96 -0.44 -4.94
N ASP A 160 19.74 0.05 -5.15
CA ASP A 160 18.86 -0.43 -6.21
C ASP A 160 19.52 -0.19 -7.60
N ASP A 161 20.07 1.00 -7.85
CA ASP A 161 20.80 1.36 -9.07
C ASP A 161 21.97 0.41 -9.37
N LYS A 162 22.79 0.12 -8.35
CA LYS A 162 23.95 -0.78 -8.52
C LYS A 162 23.49 -2.21 -8.78
N LEU A 163 22.43 -2.67 -8.11
CA LEU A 163 21.81 -3.97 -8.41
C LEU A 163 21.15 -4.01 -9.79
N GLU A 164 20.76 -2.90 -10.38
CA GLU A 164 20.19 -2.91 -11.73
C GLU A 164 21.29 -2.88 -12.81
N LYS A 165 22.28 -1.99 -12.63
CA LYS A 165 23.25 -1.61 -13.67
C LYS A 165 24.54 -2.43 -13.66
N SER A 166 25.01 -2.87 -12.49
CA SER A 166 26.30 -3.58 -12.41
C SER A 166 26.21 -4.98 -13.02
N THR A 167 27.22 -5.36 -13.81
CA THR A 167 27.43 -6.72 -14.32
C THR A 167 28.47 -7.50 -13.52
N ASP A 168 29.13 -6.87 -12.55
CA ASP A 168 30.10 -7.52 -11.67
C ASP A 168 29.38 -8.24 -10.53
N LEU A 169 29.38 -9.58 -10.54
CA LEU A 169 28.75 -10.38 -9.51
C LEU A 169 29.33 -10.16 -8.10
N ALA A 170 30.62 -9.83 -7.98
CA ALA A 170 31.23 -9.55 -6.68
C ALA A 170 30.73 -8.22 -6.12
N GLU A 171 30.64 -7.17 -6.95
CA GLU A 171 30.04 -5.89 -6.55
C GLU A 171 28.56 -6.09 -6.17
N ARG A 172 27.78 -6.77 -7.02
CA ARG A 172 26.36 -7.02 -6.76
C ARG A 172 26.14 -7.78 -5.46
N LYS A 173 26.98 -8.78 -5.17
CA LYS A 173 26.92 -9.51 -3.90
C LYS A 173 27.18 -8.57 -2.72
N ALA A 174 28.23 -7.75 -2.79
CA ALA A 174 28.54 -6.79 -1.72
C ALA A 174 27.43 -5.75 -1.52
N VAL A 175 26.82 -5.26 -2.60
CA VAL A 175 25.68 -4.34 -2.56
C VAL A 175 24.44 -5.01 -1.97
N TRP A 176 24.16 -6.25 -2.36
CA TRP A 176 23.04 -7.02 -1.81
C TRP A 176 23.24 -7.26 -0.31
N GLU A 177 24.44 -7.65 0.12
CA GLU A 177 24.77 -7.83 1.55
C GLU A 177 24.68 -6.51 2.33
N ALA A 178 25.11 -5.39 1.74
CA ALA A 178 24.95 -4.06 2.33
C ALA A 178 23.47 -3.75 2.60
N SER A 179 22.57 -4.10 1.67
CA SER A 179 21.12 -3.92 1.86
C SER A 179 20.54 -4.71 3.03
N LYS A 180 21.24 -5.76 3.51
CA LYS A 180 20.78 -6.62 4.62
C LYS A 180 21.33 -6.21 5.99
N GLN A 181 22.24 -5.25 6.06
CA GLN A 181 22.90 -4.82 7.31
C GLN A 181 21.92 -4.35 8.39
N ILE A 182 20.76 -3.83 7.99
CA ILE A 182 19.73 -3.34 8.90
C ILE A 182 19.02 -4.48 9.65
N GLY A 183 18.90 -5.67 9.06
CA GLY A 183 18.14 -6.80 9.60
C GLY A 183 18.54 -7.18 11.02
N PRO A 184 19.83 -7.45 11.31
CA PRO A 184 20.31 -7.72 12.66
C PRO A 184 19.95 -6.64 13.69
N THR A 185 20.00 -5.36 13.30
CA THR A 185 19.71 -4.23 14.21
C THR A 185 18.24 -4.14 14.59
N LEU A 186 17.35 -4.68 13.77
CA LEU A 186 15.90 -4.65 13.94
C LEU A 186 15.35 -5.91 14.64
N LYS A 187 16.11 -7.02 14.66
CA LYS A 187 15.62 -8.34 15.11
C LYS A 187 15.13 -8.34 16.56
N GLU A 188 15.93 -7.85 17.49
CA GLU A 188 15.62 -7.92 18.93
C GLU A 188 14.30 -7.20 19.28
N ASN A 189 14.16 -5.96 18.81
CA ASN A 189 12.97 -5.17 19.09
C ASN A 189 11.74 -5.71 18.33
N LEU A 190 11.92 -6.31 17.15
CA LEU A 190 10.85 -6.98 16.41
C LEU A 190 10.33 -8.24 17.13
N VAL A 191 11.19 -9.00 17.82
CA VAL A 191 10.78 -10.14 18.66
C VAL A 191 9.86 -9.67 19.79
N ALA A 192 10.24 -8.59 20.48
CA ALA A 192 9.39 -7.98 21.51
C ALA A 192 8.07 -7.46 20.92
N LEU A 193 8.12 -6.83 19.75
CA LEU A 193 6.92 -6.36 19.05
C LEU A 193 5.95 -7.48 18.71
N ARG A 194 6.44 -8.65 18.27
CA ARG A 194 5.59 -9.82 18.00
C ARG A 194 4.75 -10.18 19.22
N ASP A 195 5.36 -10.21 20.40
CA ASP A 195 4.67 -10.57 21.65
C ASP A 195 3.69 -9.46 22.10
N LEU A 196 4.07 -8.19 21.97
CA LEU A 196 3.23 -7.05 22.30
C LEU A 196 2.00 -6.95 21.38
N ARG A 197 2.20 -7.12 20.06
CA ARG A 197 1.15 -7.14 19.03
C ARG A 197 0.17 -8.29 19.24
N ASN A 198 0.68 -9.51 19.51
CA ASN A 198 -0.18 -10.64 19.88
C ASN A 198 -0.93 -10.41 21.19
N GLY A 199 -0.30 -9.73 22.16
CA GLY A 199 -0.94 -9.38 23.43
C GLY A 199 -2.17 -8.49 23.24
N VAL A 200 -2.03 -7.39 22.49
CA VAL A 200 -3.14 -6.45 22.26
C VAL A 200 -4.29 -7.09 21.46
N ALA A 201 -3.97 -7.93 20.48
CA ALA A 201 -4.99 -8.68 19.73
C ALA A 201 -5.83 -9.57 20.65
N LYS A 202 -5.19 -10.26 21.61
CA LYS A 202 -5.84 -11.16 22.57
C LYS A 202 -6.73 -10.43 23.58
N GLU A 203 -6.41 -9.21 23.97
CA GLU A 203 -7.26 -8.37 24.83
C GLU A 203 -8.66 -8.17 24.21
N MET A 204 -8.74 -8.09 22.87
CA MET A 204 -10.00 -7.99 22.12
C MET A 204 -10.46 -9.33 21.52
N LYS A 205 -9.94 -10.45 22.05
CA LYS A 205 -10.34 -11.84 21.72
C LYS A 205 -9.98 -12.31 20.31
N TYR A 206 -9.06 -11.64 19.64
CA TYR A 206 -8.42 -12.19 18.45
C TYR A 206 -7.34 -13.21 18.85
N PRO A 207 -7.17 -14.33 18.12
CA PRO A 207 -6.17 -15.35 18.48
C PRO A 207 -4.74 -14.82 18.53
N ASP A 208 -4.40 -13.95 17.59
CA ASP A 208 -3.09 -13.35 17.35
C ASP A 208 -3.25 -12.10 16.49
N TYR A 209 -2.14 -11.40 16.26
CA TYR A 209 -2.13 -10.13 15.53
C TYR A 209 -2.40 -10.28 14.03
N PHE A 210 -1.97 -11.37 13.39
CA PHE A 210 -2.27 -11.60 11.98
C PHE A 210 -3.77 -11.83 11.78
N ALA A 211 -4.41 -12.58 12.69
CA ALA A 211 -5.86 -12.77 12.67
C ALA A 211 -6.64 -11.46 12.88
N LEU A 212 -6.13 -10.53 13.71
CA LEU A 212 -6.71 -9.20 13.87
C LEU A 212 -6.69 -8.42 12.55
N GLU A 213 -5.53 -8.35 11.89
CA GLU A 213 -5.38 -7.61 10.63
C GLU A 213 -6.23 -8.22 9.50
N VAL A 214 -6.33 -9.54 9.45
CA VAL A 214 -7.16 -10.26 8.47
C VAL A 214 -8.66 -10.06 8.74
N ALA A 215 -9.07 -9.77 9.98
CA ALA A 215 -10.47 -9.56 10.33
C ALA A 215 -11.12 -8.38 9.60
N ALA A 216 -10.32 -7.42 9.11
CA ALA A 216 -10.81 -6.33 8.26
C ALA A 216 -11.39 -6.82 6.91
N TYR A 217 -11.05 -8.04 6.47
CA TYR A 217 -11.65 -8.72 5.33
C TYR A 217 -12.85 -9.60 5.71
N GLY A 218 -13.16 -9.73 7.00
CA GLY A 218 -14.14 -10.71 7.50
C GLY A 218 -13.69 -12.16 7.30
N MET A 219 -12.38 -12.40 7.23
CA MET A 219 -11.77 -13.72 7.04
C MET A 219 -11.03 -14.17 8.30
N THR A 220 -10.76 -15.47 8.37
CA THR A 220 -9.77 -16.07 9.27
C THR A 220 -8.39 -16.12 8.62
N THR A 221 -7.34 -16.32 9.42
CA THR A 221 -5.97 -16.55 8.92
C THR A 221 -5.92 -17.67 7.87
N ASP A 222 -6.57 -18.80 8.11
CA ASP A 222 -6.57 -19.94 7.20
C ASP A 222 -7.30 -19.63 5.88
N GLU A 223 -8.44 -18.93 5.92
CA GLU A 223 -9.16 -18.50 4.72
C GLU A 223 -8.33 -17.54 3.87
N MET A 224 -7.66 -16.58 4.51
CA MET A 224 -6.77 -15.63 3.84
C MET A 224 -5.60 -16.37 3.18
N LEU A 225 -4.86 -17.19 3.92
CA LEU A 225 -3.71 -17.94 3.37
C LEU A 225 -4.14 -18.87 2.24
N LYS A 226 -5.28 -19.56 2.39
CA LYS A 226 -5.82 -20.44 1.35
C LYS A 226 -6.14 -19.70 0.06
N MET A 227 -6.75 -18.51 0.14
CA MET A 227 -7.01 -17.67 -1.02
C MET A 227 -5.71 -17.29 -1.75
N LEU A 228 -4.68 -16.89 -0.99
CA LEU A 228 -3.38 -16.51 -1.54
C LEU A 228 -2.67 -17.71 -2.22
N GLU A 229 -2.74 -18.89 -1.61
CA GLU A 229 -2.25 -20.15 -2.18
C GLU A 229 -2.96 -20.50 -3.50
N ASP A 230 -4.28 -20.34 -3.56
CA ASP A 230 -5.07 -20.62 -4.77
C ASP A 230 -4.71 -19.70 -5.93
N TRP A 231 -4.45 -18.42 -5.65
CA TRP A 231 -3.95 -17.48 -6.65
C TRP A 231 -2.56 -17.86 -7.16
N MET A 232 -1.62 -18.21 -6.26
CA MET A 232 -0.30 -18.70 -6.67
C MET A 232 -0.40 -19.99 -7.50
N ALA A 233 -1.24 -20.94 -7.09
CA ALA A 233 -1.45 -22.19 -7.81
C ALA A 233 -1.99 -21.95 -9.23
N THR A 234 -2.96 -21.04 -9.36
CA THR A 234 -3.54 -20.62 -10.65
C THR A 234 -2.47 -20.02 -11.57
N LEU A 235 -1.59 -19.18 -11.03
CA LEU A 235 -0.55 -18.48 -11.79
C LEU A 235 0.73 -19.33 -12.01
N ARG A 236 0.85 -20.50 -11.37
CA ARG A 236 2.04 -21.35 -11.41
C ARG A 236 2.54 -21.73 -12.80
N PRO A 237 1.68 -22.09 -13.77
CA PRO A 237 2.17 -22.39 -15.12
C PRO A 237 2.90 -21.21 -15.77
N LEU A 238 2.38 -19.99 -15.61
CA LEU A 238 3.01 -18.77 -16.13
C LEU A 238 4.28 -18.42 -15.35
N TYR A 239 4.24 -18.50 -14.02
CA TYR A 239 5.40 -18.24 -13.17
C TYR A 239 6.60 -19.13 -13.54
N LEU A 240 6.37 -20.42 -13.74
CA LEU A 240 7.45 -21.37 -14.08
C LEU A 240 8.08 -21.06 -15.45
N GLN A 241 7.30 -20.61 -16.43
CA GLN A 241 7.83 -20.19 -17.73
C GLN A 241 8.67 -18.92 -17.61
N LEU A 242 8.17 -17.90 -16.88
CA LEU A 242 8.89 -16.65 -16.65
C LEU A 242 10.16 -16.86 -15.81
N HIS A 243 10.08 -17.67 -14.75
CA HIS A 243 11.25 -18.05 -13.94
C HIS A 243 12.30 -18.78 -14.76
N THR A 244 11.88 -19.73 -15.60
CA THR A 244 12.79 -20.45 -16.49
C THR A 244 13.43 -19.51 -17.50
N TRP A 245 12.66 -18.62 -18.13
CA TRP A 245 13.23 -17.63 -19.04
C TRP A 245 14.21 -16.70 -18.32
N ALA A 246 13.84 -16.17 -17.15
CA ALA A 246 14.65 -15.23 -16.38
C ALA A 246 15.98 -15.82 -15.93
N LYS A 247 16.00 -17.05 -15.41
CA LYS A 247 17.26 -17.68 -14.98
C LYS A 247 18.23 -17.95 -16.14
N TYR A 248 17.73 -18.26 -17.34
CA TYR A 248 18.57 -18.40 -18.54
C TYR A 248 19.12 -17.03 -18.97
N LYS A 249 18.29 -15.99 -18.96
CA LYS A 249 18.74 -14.62 -19.29
C LYS A 249 19.72 -14.03 -18.30
N LEU A 250 19.54 -14.28 -17.01
CA LEU A 250 20.49 -13.86 -15.99
C LEU A 250 21.82 -14.63 -16.11
N ALA A 251 21.76 -15.94 -16.37
CA ALA A 251 22.95 -16.75 -16.61
C ALA A 251 23.75 -16.28 -17.84
N GLU A 252 23.05 -15.95 -18.93
CA GLU A 252 23.64 -15.31 -20.11
C GLU A 252 24.29 -13.96 -19.76
N LYS A 253 23.55 -13.08 -19.07
CA LYS A 253 24.01 -11.73 -18.67
C LYS A 253 25.28 -11.77 -17.81
N PHE A 254 25.41 -12.74 -16.91
CA PHE A 254 26.54 -12.83 -15.98
C PHE A 254 27.60 -13.86 -16.37
N HIS A 255 27.48 -14.47 -17.55
CA HIS A 255 28.39 -15.51 -18.04
C HIS A 255 28.56 -16.68 -17.04
N GLN A 256 27.44 -17.14 -16.48
CA GLN A 256 27.38 -18.22 -15.50
C GLN A 256 26.58 -19.41 -16.05
N PRO A 257 26.75 -20.63 -15.52
CA PRO A 257 25.84 -21.72 -15.82
C PRO A 257 24.42 -21.39 -15.33
N VAL A 258 23.41 -21.92 -16.02
CA VAL A 258 22.02 -21.74 -15.62
C VAL A 258 21.78 -22.38 -14.25
N PRO A 259 21.38 -21.62 -13.23
CA PRO A 259 21.27 -22.16 -11.89
C PRO A 259 19.93 -22.90 -11.71
N LYS A 260 19.81 -23.70 -10.64
CA LYS A 260 18.54 -24.35 -10.29
C LYS A 260 17.54 -23.34 -9.74
N LYS A 261 17.98 -22.52 -8.79
CA LYS A 261 17.28 -21.36 -8.22
C LYS A 261 18.06 -20.10 -8.57
N ILE A 262 17.40 -18.95 -8.70
CA ILE A 262 18.09 -17.72 -9.07
C ILE A 262 18.80 -17.17 -7.81
N PRO A 263 20.12 -16.92 -7.83
CA PRO A 263 20.78 -16.23 -6.73
C PRO A 263 20.21 -14.81 -6.56
N ALA A 264 19.81 -14.41 -5.36
CA ALA A 264 19.08 -13.17 -5.12
C ALA A 264 19.80 -11.91 -5.64
N HIS A 265 21.13 -11.85 -5.48
CA HIS A 265 21.97 -10.76 -5.99
C HIS A 265 22.04 -10.67 -7.52
N TRP A 266 21.57 -11.65 -8.30
CA TRP A 266 21.47 -11.56 -9.75
C TRP A 266 20.30 -10.68 -10.21
N ILE A 267 19.29 -10.52 -9.35
CA ILE A 267 18.07 -9.77 -9.65
C ILE A 267 18.28 -8.29 -9.28
N GLY A 268 17.71 -7.37 -10.06
CA GLY A 268 17.80 -5.91 -9.86
C GLY A 268 17.02 -5.36 -8.67
N ASN A 269 16.60 -6.21 -7.73
CA ASN A 269 15.77 -5.86 -6.60
C ASN A 269 16.26 -6.59 -5.35
N ARG A 270 16.56 -5.86 -4.28
CA ARG A 270 17.16 -6.39 -3.04
C ARG A 270 16.33 -7.45 -2.30
N TRP A 271 15.04 -7.59 -2.61
CA TRP A 271 14.16 -8.66 -2.07
C TRP A 271 13.73 -9.67 -3.12
N ALA A 272 14.13 -9.50 -4.39
CA ALA A 272 13.64 -10.28 -5.52
C ALA A 272 12.10 -10.31 -5.65
N GLN A 273 11.40 -9.31 -5.08
CA GLN A 273 9.94 -9.18 -5.19
C GLN A 273 9.52 -8.83 -6.63
N GLU A 274 10.40 -8.18 -7.37
CA GLU A 274 10.23 -7.77 -8.77
C GLU A 274 11.55 -8.02 -9.50
N TRP A 275 11.49 -8.30 -10.80
CA TRP A 275 12.68 -8.61 -11.62
C TRP A 275 12.88 -7.55 -12.72
N PRO A 276 13.20 -6.30 -12.37
CA PRO A 276 13.39 -5.21 -13.34
C PRO A 276 14.66 -5.41 -14.18
N GLY A 277 14.74 -4.69 -15.31
CA GLY A 277 15.95 -4.59 -16.13
C GLY A 277 16.31 -5.87 -16.92
N LEU A 278 15.37 -6.79 -17.10
CA LEU A 278 15.57 -8.00 -17.92
C LEU A 278 15.16 -7.82 -19.38
N VAL A 279 14.34 -6.83 -19.70
CA VAL A 279 13.75 -6.64 -21.03
C VAL A 279 14.13 -5.26 -21.58
N GLU A 280 15.31 -5.18 -22.19
CA GLU A 280 15.88 -3.90 -22.68
C GLU A 280 14.96 -3.17 -23.68
N ALA A 281 14.23 -3.92 -24.53
CA ALA A 281 13.32 -3.33 -25.51
C ALA A 281 12.12 -2.60 -24.88
N ALA A 282 11.84 -2.81 -23.59
CA ALA A 282 10.82 -2.10 -22.83
C ALA A 282 11.40 -0.95 -21.97
N ASN A 283 12.72 -0.76 -21.95
CA ASN A 283 13.34 0.31 -21.18
C ASN A 283 13.09 1.67 -21.84
N ILE A 284 12.41 2.55 -21.09
CA ILE A 284 12.05 3.90 -21.54
C ILE A 284 12.76 5.02 -20.76
N ASP A 285 13.73 4.70 -19.90
CA ASP A 285 14.38 5.69 -19.03
C ASP A 285 15.04 6.83 -19.80
N LYS A 286 15.62 6.54 -20.98
CA LYS A 286 16.21 7.56 -21.86
C LYS A 286 15.26 8.70 -22.22
N TYR A 287 13.94 8.46 -22.20
CA TYR A 287 12.92 9.47 -22.54
C TYR A 287 12.57 10.39 -21.37
N PHE A 288 13.11 10.10 -20.18
CA PHE A 288 13.02 10.95 -18.99
C PHE A 288 14.27 11.81 -18.78
N GLU A 289 15.35 11.60 -19.54
CA GLU A 289 16.56 12.41 -19.48
C GLU A 289 16.24 13.91 -19.70
N GLY A 290 16.85 14.77 -18.88
CA GLY A 290 16.63 16.23 -18.93
C GLY A 290 15.32 16.72 -18.31
N ARG A 291 14.42 15.81 -17.88
CA ARG A 291 13.21 16.21 -17.14
C ARG A 291 13.53 16.56 -15.70
N LYS A 292 12.72 17.44 -15.11
CA LYS A 292 12.80 17.79 -13.69
C LYS A 292 11.95 16.83 -12.86
N PRO A 293 12.35 16.47 -11.63
CA PRO A 293 11.51 15.71 -10.70
C PRO A 293 10.10 16.32 -10.52
N GLU A 294 9.98 17.65 -10.46
CA GLU A 294 8.67 18.32 -10.34
C GLU A 294 7.74 18.01 -11.52
N TRP A 295 8.28 17.88 -12.73
CA TRP A 295 7.49 17.56 -13.91
C TRP A 295 6.81 16.20 -13.79
N ILE A 296 7.43 15.23 -13.09
CA ILE A 296 6.83 13.92 -12.83
C ILE A 296 5.56 14.08 -11.98
N VAL A 297 5.65 14.79 -10.85
CA VAL A 297 4.51 14.94 -9.93
C VAL A 297 3.38 15.74 -10.58
N ARG A 298 3.73 16.81 -11.30
CA ARG A 298 2.75 17.62 -12.06
C ARG A 298 2.07 16.80 -13.14
N THR A 299 2.80 15.91 -13.81
CA THR A 299 2.21 15.02 -14.83
C THR A 299 1.30 13.97 -14.19
N ALA A 300 1.68 13.43 -13.03
CA ALA A 300 0.81 12.53 -12.26
C ALA A 300 -0.49 13.23 -11.81
N GLU A 301 -0.44 14.48 -11.36
CA GLU A 301 -1.66 15.28 -11.08
C GLU A 301 -2.52 15.49 -12.34
N GLN A 302 -1.87 15.72 -13.49
CA GLN A 302 -2.55 15.94 -14.77
C GLN A 302 -3.32 14.70 -15.26
N PHE A 303 -2.89 13.49 -14.88
CA PHE A 303 -3.66 12.28 -15.12
C PHE A 303 -5.06 12.39 -14.50
N TYR A 304 -5.13 12.67 -13.19
CA TYR A 304 -6.39 12.71 -12.45
C TYR A 304 -7.25 13.91 -12.79
N THR A 305 -6.65 15.08 -12.98
CA THR A 305 -7.41 16.25 -13.44
C THR A 305 -7.94 16.06 -14.86
N GLY A 306 -7.25 15.31 -15.71
CA GLY A 306 -7.74 14.86 -17.02
C GLY A 306 -8.95 13.93 -16.94
N LEU A 307 -9.10 13.18 -15.85
CA LEU A 307 -10.31 12.38 -15.55
C LEU A 307 -11.46 13.22 -14.96
N GLY A 308 -11.25 14.51 -14.72
CA GLY A 308 -12.25 15.42 -14.17
C GLY A 308 -12.19 15.63 -12.66
N PHE A 309 -11.16 15.10 -11.97
CA PHE A 309 -10.95 15.41 -10.55
C PHE A 309 -10.43 16.85 -10.35
N PRO A 310 -10.74 17.50 -9.22
CA PRO A 310 -10.15 18.80 -8.90
C PRO A 310 -8.66 18.64 -8.55
N SER A 311 -7.88 19.67 -8.84
CA SER A 311 -6.45 19.74 -8.50
C SER A 311 -6.16 19.43 -7.02
N LEU A 312 -4.92 19.02 -6.75
CA LEU A 312 -4.41 18.91 -5.39
C LEU A 312 -4.36 20.30 -4.76
N PRO A 313 -4.66 20.41 -3.45
CA PRO A 313 -4.62 21.71 -2.77
C PRO A 313 -3.19 22.26 -2.71
N ASP A 314 -3.03 23.58 -2.60
CA ASP A 314 -1.71 24.21 -2.48
C ASP A 314 -0.89 23.64 -1.30
N SER A 315 -1.58 23.24 -0.22
CA SER A 315 -0.97 22.57 0.93
C SER A 315 -0.23 21.28 0.56
N PHE A 316 -0.69 20.53 -0.45
CA PHE A 316 0.01 19.33 -0.93
C PHE A 316 1.43 19.69 -1.38
N TRP A 317 1.55 20.73 -2.21
CA TRP A 317 2.83 21.16 -2.76
C TRP A 317 3.76 21.78 -1.71
N GLN A 318 3.20 22.42 -0.70
CA GLN A 318 3.95 23.08 0.37
C GLN A 318 4.40 22.12 1.46
N LYS A 319 3.62 21.09 1.77
CA LYS A 319 3.84 20.20 2.92
C LYS A 319 4.35 18.80 2.58
N SER A 320 4.30 18.39 1.31
CA SER A 320 4.83 17.08 0.88
C SER A 320 6.36 17.06 0.81
N ASP A 321 6.95 15.91 1.07
CA ASP A 321 8.40 15.67 0.92
C ASP A 321 8.64 14.76 -0.28
N LEU A 322 8.69 15.37 -1.47
CA LEU A 322 8.60 14.67 -2.75
C LEU A 322 9.95 14.19 -3.31
N TYR A 323 11.07 14.74 -2.83
CA TYR A 323 12.38 14.63 -3.50
C TYR A 323 13.45 14.03 -2.58
N PRO A 324 14.51 13.38 -3.11
CA PRO A 324 15.59 12.84 -2.30
C PRO A 324 16.19 13.91 -1.37
N VAL A 325 16.63 13.48 -0.17
CA VAL A 325 17.37 14.37 0.73
C VAL A 325 18.66 14.81 0.03
N PRO A 326 18.94 16.11 -0.07
CA PRO A 326 20.19 16.59 -0.66
C PRO A 326 21.42 16.00 0.05
N PRO A 327 22.48 15.60 -0.67
CA PRO A 327 23.65 14.93 -0.08
C PRO A 327 24.37 15.72 1.02
N ASN A 328 24.19 17.05 1.06
CA ASN A 328 24.79 17.97 2.03
C ASN A 328 23.93 18.19 3.28
N GLU A 329 22.70 17.66 3.33
CA GLU A 329 21.85 17.74 4.51
C GLU A 329 22.12 16.59 5.48
N LYS A 330 22.02 16.86 6.78
CA LYS A 330 22.09 15.84 7.84
C LYS A 330 20.74 15.19 8.12
N ARG A 331 19.66 15.76 7.57
CA ARG A 331 18.29 15.29 7.73
C ARG A 331 18.18 13.84 7.28
N LYS A 332 17.43 13.04 8.02
CA LYS A 332 17.07 11.67 7.64
C LYS A 332 15.57 11.59 7.48
N LYS A 333 15.12 10.74 6.56
CA LYS A 333 13.70 10.50 6.31
C LYS A 333 13.47 9.04 5.95
N ASN A 334 12.23 8.58 6.11
CA ASN A 334 11.81 7.28 5.62
C ASN A 334 12.02 7.19 4.09
N THR A 335 12.54 6.06 3.64
CA THR A 335 12.95 5.84 2.24
C THR A 335 11.84 5.19 1.40
N HIS A 336 10.71 4.84 2.01
CA HIS A 336 9.56 4.26 1.33
C HIS A 336 8.58 5.35 0.86
N ALA A 337 8.11 5.23 -0.37
CA ALA A 337 7.07 6.10 -0.91
C ALA A 337 5.74 5.87 -0.18
N SER A 338 4.99 6.94 0.10
CA SER A 338 3.66 6.86 0.70
C SER A 338 2.84 8.13 0.44
N CYS A 339 1.53 8.02 0.60
CA CYS A 339 0.58 9.13 0.53
C CYS A 339 -0.35 9.10 1.75
N TRP A 340 -0.54 10.26 2.38
CA TRP A 340 -1.14 10.41 3.71
C TRP A 340 -2.35 11.31 3.64
N HIS A 341 -3.43 10.89 4.30
CA HIS A 341 -4.63 11.69 4.50
C HIS A 341 -4.63 12.29 5.91
N VAL A 342 -3.80 13.31 6.14
CA VAL A 342 -3.33 13.71 7.46
C VAL A 342 -4.44 14.12 8.42
N ASP A 343 -5.52 14.75 7.94
CA ASP A 343 -6.63 15.22 8.78
C ASP A 343 -7.97 14.51 8.50
N LEU A 344 -7.92 13.45 7.68
CA LEU A 344 -9.07 12.79 7.08
C LEU A 344 -10.01 13.75 6.32
N GLU A 345 -9.55 14.94 5.93
CA GLU A 345 -10.31 15.97 5.20
C GLU A 345 -9.54 16.50 3.97
N HIS A 346 -8.76 17.57 4.14
CA HIS A 346 -8.18 18.33 3.03
C HIS A 346 -6.64 18.35 3.06
N ASP A 347 -6.01 17.91 4.14
CA ASP A 347 -4.56 17.83 4.26
C ASP A 347 -4.04 16.50 3.73
N ILE A 348 -3.73 16.49 2.43
CA ILE A 348 -3.12 15.35 1.74
C ILE A 348 -1.66 15.65 1.50
N ARG A 349 -0.79 14.70 1.82
CA ARG A 349 0.67 14.82 1.65
C ARG A 349 1.24 13.56 1.04
N SER A 350 2.36 13.67 0.33
CA SER A 350 3.08 12.51 -0.20
C SER A 350 4.56 12.57 0.14
N LEU A 351 5.09 11.47 0.68
CA LEU A 351 6.51 11.27 0.98
C LEU A 351 7.08 10.39 -0.12
N GLN A 352 8.01 10.89 -0.90
CA GLN A 352 8.64 10.18 -2.01
C GLN A 352 10.12 10.58 -2.12
N SER A 353 10.86 10.00 -3.05
CA SER A 353 12.25 10.37 -3.36
C SER A 353 12.45 10.47 -4.88
N ILE A 354 11.60 11.27 -5.52
CA ILE A 354 11.40 11.29 -6.97
C ILE A 354 12.66 11.73 -7.72
N GLU A 355 13.03 10.90 -8.70
CA GLU A 355 14.07 11.16 -9.69
C GLU A 355 13.48 11.08 -11.11
N PRO A 356 14.10 11.71 -12.11
CA PRO A 356 13.56 11.76 -13.47
C PRO A 356 13.78 10.44 -14.24
N ASN A 357 13.09 9.37 -13.84
CA ASN A 357 13.11 8.06 -14.50
C ASN A 357 11.72 7.39 -14.52
N ALA A 358 11.59 6.28 -15.24
CA ALA A 358 10.31 5.59 -15.42
C ALA A 358 9.76 5.03 -14.11
N ARG A 359 10.62 4.49 -13.23
CA ARG A 359 10.24 3.97 -11.91
C ARG A 359 9.49 5.03 -11.11
N TRP A 360 10.08 6.21 -10.91
CA TRP A 360 9.44 7.28 -10.15
C TRP A 360 8.26 7.92 -10.88
N PHE A 361 8.23 7.88 -12.22
CA PHE A 361 7.04 8.28 -12.96
C PHE A 361 5.83 7.42 -12.59
N PHE A 362 5.97 6.10 -12.61
CA PHE A 362 4.90 5.17 -12.25
C PHE A 362 4.56 5.22 -10.76
N THR A 363 5.58 5.30 -9.89
CA THR A 363 5.36 5.46 -8.44
C THR A 363 4.59 6.75 -8.12
N ALA A 364 4.92 7.89 -8.74
CA ALA A 364 4.18 9.11 -8.50
C ALA A 364 2.70 9.01 -8.93
N HIS A 365 2.41 8.30 -10.03
CA HIS A 365 1.03 8.03 -10.43
C HIS A 365 0.32 7.11 -9.42
N HIS A 366 1.00 6.07 -8.92
CA HIS A 366 0.47 5.21 -7.86
C HIS A 366 0.14 6.01 -6.59
N GLU A 367 1.08 6.78 -6.06
CA GLU A 367 0.92 7.49 -4.78
C GLU A 367 -0.17 8.56 -4.86
N LEU A 368 -0.26 9.28 -5.97
CA LEU A 368 -1.36 10.23 -6.18
C LEU A 368 -2.71 9.51 -6.30
N GLY A 369 -2.73 8.22 -6.68
CA GLY A 369 -3.92 7.38 -6.64
C GLY A 369 -4.54 7.30 -5.26
N HIS A 370 -3.73 7.10 -4.22
CA HIS A 370 -4.19 7.19 -2.84
C HIS A 370 -4.75 8.58 -2.54
N GLY A 371 -4.04 9.65 -2.89
CA GLY A 371 -4.49 11.02 -2.68
C GLY A 371 -5.85 11.33 -3.32
N TYR A 372 -6.06 10.90 -4.56
CA TYR A 372 -7.35 11.09 -5.24
C TYR A 372 -8.44 10.14 -4.73
N TYR A 373 -8.07 8.95 -4.26
CA TYR A 373 -8.99 8.08 -3.53
C TYR A 373 -9.48 8.75 -2.24
N PHE A 374 -8.58 9.40 -1.50
CA PHE A 374 -8.91 10.18 -0.30
C PHE A 374 -9.90 11.29 -0.62
N LYS A 375 -9.63 12.09 -1.66
CA LYS A 375 -10.56 13.13 -2.13
C LYS A 375 -11.93 12.55 -2.52
N ALA A 376 -11.97 11.37 -3.12
CA ALA A 376 -13.22 10.77 -3.61
C ALA A 376 -14.18 10.34 -2.49
N TYR A 377 -13.66 9.85 -1.36
CA TYR A 377 -14.49 9.50 -0.19
C TYR A 377 -14.66 10.65 0.80
N THR A 378 -13.91 11.75 0.67
CA THR A 378 -14.01 12.93 1.55
C THR A 378 -15.28 13.69 1.22
N ARG A 379 -16.41 13.17 1.71
CA ARG A 379 -17.74 13.69 1.44
C ARG A 379 -18.58 13.64 2.74
N PRO A 380 -19.55 14.56 2.91
CA PRO A 380 -20.33 14.65 4.16
C PRO A 380 -21.04 13.35 4.56
N GLU A 381 -21.43 12.52 3.59
CA GLU A 381 -22.10 11.25 3.83
C GLU A 381 -21.17 10.10 4.22
N VAL A 382 -19.85 10.28 4.17
CA VAL A 382 -18.85 9.30 4.60
C VAL A 382 -18.25 9.76 5.93
N PRO A 383 -18.65 9.15 7.06
CA PRO A 383 -18.13 9.48 8.39
C PRO A 383 -16.62 9.23 8.48
N TYR A 384 -15.92 9.97 9.32
CA TYR A 384 -14.45 9.86 9.48
C TYR A 384 -13.98 8.44 9.76
N LEU A 385 -14.71 7.69 10.58
CA LEU A 385 -14.40 6.29 10.87
C LEU A 385 -14.38 5.42 9.61
N LEU A 386 -15.13 5.77 8.57
CA LEU A 386 -15.24 5.00 7.34
C LEU A 386 -14.49 5.64 6.15
N ARG A 387 -13.64 6.64 6.40
CA ARG A 387 -12.76 7.24 5.39
C ARG A 387 -11.53 6.37 5.14
N ILE A 388 -11.80 5.13 4.72
CA ILE A 388 -10.85 4.05 4.43
C ILE A 388 -11.24 3.33 3.13
N GLY A 389 -10.41 2.39 2.65
CA GLY A 389 -10.76 1.52 1.53
C GLY A 389 -11.95 0.60 1.83
N ALA A 390 -12.70 0.20 0.79
CA ALA A 390 -13.82 -0.73 0.94
C ALA A 390 -13.42 -2.09 1.54
N ALA A 391 -12.19 -2.52 1.22
CA ALA A 391 -11.40 -3.45 2.00
C ALA A 391 -9.96 -2.89 2.04
N PRO A 392 -9.09 -3.33 2.96
CA PRO A 392 -7.75 -2.74 3.12
C PRO A 392 -6.90 -2.68 1.83
N GLY A 393 -7.07 -3.62 0.90
CA GLY A 393 -6.35 -3.66 -0.38
C GLY A 393 -6.98 -2.84 -1.52
N PHE A 394 -8.14 -2.20 -1.32
CA PHE A 394 -8.80 -1.44 -2.40
C PHE A 394 -8.05 -0.18 -2.79
N HIS A 395 -7.51 0.58 -1.83
CA HIS A 395 -6.76 1.80 -2.15
C HIS A 395 -5.49 1.44 -2.94
N GLU A 396 -4.82 0.35 -2.55
CA GLU A 396 -3.65 -0.18 -3.26
C GLU A 396 -4.02 -0.61 -4.68
N GLY A 397 -5.16 -1.28 -4.83
CA GLY A 397 -5.68 -1.67 -6.13
C GLY A 397 -5.93 -0.48 -7.07
N VAL A 398 -6.36 0.66 -6.55
CA VAL A 398 -6.53 1.89 -7.35
C VAL A 398 -5.18 2.50 -7.72
N GLY A 399 -4.24 2.63 -6.77
CA GLY A 399 -2.88 3.11 -7.06
C GLY A 399 -2.19 2.26 -8.13
N GLU A 400 -2.26 0.94 -7.98
CA GLU A 400 -1.72 -0.03 -8.92
C GLU A 400 -2.38 0.01 -10.31
N LEU A 401 -3.71 0.19 -10.37
CA LEU A 401 -4.42 0.36 -11.63
C LEU A 401 -3.92 1.62 -12.38
N ILE A 402 -3.72 2.72 -11.67
CA ILE A 402 -3.25 3.96 -12.31
C ILE A 402 -1.77 3.89 -12.69
N SER A 403 -0.95 3.21 -11.88
CA SER A 403 0.43 2.87 -12.27
C SER A 403 0.44 2.14 -13.62
N LEU A 404 -0.37 1.09 -13.78
CA LEU A 404 -0.53 0.36 -15.04
C LEU A 404 -1.07 1.25 -16.18
N ALA A 405 -2.05 2.10 -15.92
CA ALA A 405 -2.57 3.02 -16.94
C ALA A 405 -1.49 4.02 -17.39
N SER A 406 -0.65 4.48 -16.46
CA SER A 406 0.41 5.44 -16.72
C SER A 406 1.59 4.85 -17.52
N SER A 407 1.74 3.52 -17.55
CA SER A 407 2.75 2.84 -18.36
C SER A 407 2.31 2.55 -19.79
N GLN A 408 1.05 2.80 -20.14
CA GLN A 408 0.56 2.53 -21.50
C GLN A 408 1.09 3.54 -22.52
N VAL A 409 1.48 3.04 -23.69
CA VAL A 409 2.09 3.82 -24.76
C VAL A 409 1.25 5.03 -25.19
N PRO A 410 -0.09 4.92 -25.40
CA PRO A 410 -0.91 6.08 -25.76
C PRO A 410 -0.82 7.22 -24.74
N TYR A 411 -0.83 6.88 -23.44
CA TYR A 411 -0.69 7.88 -22.39
C TYR A 411 0.71 8.50 -22.40
N LEU A 412 1.77 7.68 -22.42
CA LEU A 412 3.15 8.15 -22.48
C LEU A 412 3.40 9.07 -23.71
N GLN A 413 2.81 8.78 -24.86
CA GLN A 413 2.86 9.64 -26.05
C GLN A 413 2.09 10.95 -25.86
N SER A 414 0.87 10.90 -25.31
CA SER A 414 0.06 12.09 -25.01
C SER A 414 0.75 13.05 -24.05
N ARG A 415 1.63 12.51 -23.19
CA ARG A 415 2.42 13.26 -22.22
C ARG A 415 3.78 13.71 -22.75
N GLY A 416 4.08 13.38 -24.01
CA GLY A 416 5.34 13.67 -24.67
C GLY A 416 6.53 12.97 -24.03
N VAL A 417 6.32 11.86 -23.32
CA VAL A 417 7.40 10.96 -22.86
C VAL A 417 7.92 10.21 -24.07
N LEU A 418 7.04 9.46 -24.74
CA LEU A 418 7.40 8.72 -25.94
C LEU A 418 7.14 9.58 -27.20
N PRO A 419 8.00 9.46 -28.24
CA PRO A 419 7.72 10.03 -29.55
C PRO A 419 6.38 9.55 -30.13
N ALA A 420 5.69 10.39 -30.90
CA ALA A 420 4.40 10.05 -31.50
C ALA A 420 4.50 8.87 -32.50
N ASP A 421 5.67 8.66 -33.10
CA ASP A 421 5.97 7.56 -34.02
C ASP A 421 6.63 6.36 -33.32
N PHE A 422 6.73 6.37 -31.98
CA PHE A 422 7.26 5.24 -31.21
C PHE A 422 6.44 3.98 -31.49
N LYS A 423 7.14 2.91 -31.92
CA LYS A 423 6.55 1.60 -32.18
C LYS A 423 6.96 0.64 -31.07
N PRO A 424 6.07 0.35 -30.10
CA PRO A 424 6.40 -0.58 -29.03
C PRO A 424 6.54 -2.00 -29.56
N ASP A 425 7.55 -2.72 -29.08
CA ASP A 425 7.52 -4.18 -29.08
C ASP A 425 6.52 -4.62 -28.00
N LYS A 426 5.31 -4.95 -28.43
CA LYS A 426 4.22 -5.34 -27.52
C LYS A 426 4.59 -6.54 -26.65
N THR A 427 5.33 -7.49 -27.20
CA THR A 427 5.76 -8.68 -26.45
C THR A 427 6.79 -8.30 -25.40
N ALA A 428 7.74 -7.42 -25.73
CA ALA A 428 8.69 -6.91 -24.75
C ALA A 428 8.01 -6.16 -23.61
N PHE A 429 7.06 -5.26 -23.89
CA PHE A 429 6.33 -4.52 -22.86
C PHE A 429 5.49 -5.45 -21.96
N LEU A 430 4.81 -6.45 -22.54
CA LEU A 430 4.07 -7.45 -21.74
C LEU A 430 5.00 -8.31 -20.88
N LEU A 431 6.15 -8.69 -21.40
CA LEU A 431 7.14 -9.47 -20.66
C LEU A 431 7.76 -8.64 -19.52
N ASP A 432 8.07 -7.37 -19.77
CA ASP A 432 8.54 -6.44 -18.75
C ASP A 432 7.49 -6.25 -17.64
N ASP A 433 6.23 -5.98 -18.00
CA ASP A 433 5.16 -5.86 -17.00
C ASP A 433 5.02 -7.13 -16.14
N ALA A 434 5.06 -8.30 -16.79
CA ALA A 434 4.98 -9.57 -16.10
C ALA A 434 6.14 -9.75 -15.11
N LEU A 435 7.38 -9.42 -15.46
CA LEU A 435 8.57 -9.64 -14.64
C LEU A 435 8.81 -8.53 -13.60
N ALA A 436 8.63 -7.28 -13.99
CA ALA A 436 9.01 -6.11 -13.20
C ALA A 436 7.91 -5.62 -12.25
N ARG A 437 6.64 -6.03 -12.44
CA ARG A 437 5.51 -5.45 -11.69
C ARG A 437 4.44 -6.42 -11.19
N SER A 438 4.37 -7.64 -11.75
CA SER A 438 3.17 -8.48 -11.58
C SER A 438 3.46 -9.89 -11.09
N ILE A 439 4.14 -10.72 -11.86
CA ILE A 439 4.18 -12.18 -11.62
C ILE A 439 5.22 -12.59 -10.57
N PRO A 440 6.44 -12.03 -10.50
CA PRO A 440 7.30 -12.23 -9.32
C PRO A 440 6.70 -11.64 -8.05
N PHE A 441 6.02 -10.50 -8.18
CA PHE A 441 5.46 -9.77 -7.06
C PHE A 441 4.33 -10.53 -6.39
N ILE A 442 3.40 -11.11 -7.16
CA ILE A 442 2.30 -11.92 -6.60
C ILE A 442 2.83 -13.11 -5.77
N TYR A 443 3.96 -13.72 -6.14
CA TYR A 443 4.56 -14.80 -5.37
C TYR A 443 5.24 -14.32 -4.07
N PHE A 444 5.73 -13.08 -4.07
CA PHE A 444 6.22 -12.44 -2.86
C PHE A 444 5.07 -12.03 -1.93
N SER A 445 4.00 -11.45 -2.48
CA SER A 445 2.87 -10.89 -1.72
C SER A 445 1.82 -11.92 -1.31
N CYS A 446 1.66 -13.02 -2.04
CA CYS A 446 0.82 -14.16 -1.62
C CYS A 446 1.60 -15.17 -0.79
N GLY A 447 2.90 -15.33 -1.05
CA GLY A 447 3.72 -16.40 -0.47
C GLY A 447 4.59 -15.90 0.66
N VAL A 448 5.76 -15.35 0.31
CA VAL A 448 6.86 -15.13 1.27
C VAL A 448 6.44 -14.29 2.46
N MET A 449 5.85 -13.12 2.21
CA MET A 449 5.51 -12.16 3.25
C MET A 449 4.38 -12.66 4.17
N PRO A 450 3.16 -12.95 3.68
CA PRO A 450 2.04 -13.31 4.54
C PRO A 450 2.26 -14.64 5.27
N HIS A 451 2.89 -15.65 4.65
CA HIS A 451 3.16 -16.92 5.34
C HIS A 451 4.21 -16.76 6.44
N TRP A 452 5.24 -15.94 6.22
CA TRP A 452 6.25 -15.69 7.26
C TRP A 452 5.67 -14.92 8.44
N GLU A 453 4.84 -13.90 8.20
CA GLU A 453 4.17 -13.17 9.28
C GLU A 453 3.12 -14.03 10.00
N ALA A 454 2.35 -14.85 9.28
CA ALA A 454 1.44 -15.81 9.90
C ALA A 454 2.18 -16.83 10.78
N ASP A 455 3.32 -17.36 10.35
CA ASP A 455 4.16 -18.23 11.17
C ASP A 455 4.58 -17.52 12.49
N ILE A 456 4.96 -16.25 12.41
CA ILE A 456 5.45 -15.47 13.55
C ILE A 456 4.34 -15.13 14.54
N TYR A 457 3.20 -14.66 14.05
CA TYR A 457 2.10 -14.22 14.89
C TYR A 457 1.20 -15.39 15.31
N ALA A 458 0.68 -16.15 14.35
CA ALA A 458 -0.30 -17.21 14.60
C ALA A 458 0.35 -18.53 15.07
N CYS A 459 1.49 -18.91 14.50
CA CYS A 459 2.20 -20.15 14.90
C CYS A 459 3.28 -19.94 15.96
N ASN A 460 3.49 -18.70 16.41
CA ASN A 460 4.50 -18.33 17.41
C ASN A 460 5.91 -18.84 17.06
N LEU A 461 6.33 -18.68 15.80
CA LEU A 461 7.60 -19.16 15.28
C LEU A 461 8.77 -18.67 16.17
N PRO A 462 9.62 -19.58 16.68
CA PRO A 462 10.79 -19.22 17.48
C PRO A 462 11.77 -18.27 16.75
N PRO A 463 12.30 -17.22 17.41
CA PRO A 463 13.22 -16.25 16.79
C PRO A 463 14.52 -16.83 16.21
N ASP A 464 14.94 -18.01 16.68
CA ASP A 464 16.07 -18.78 16.16
C ASP A 464 15.72 -19.63 14.92
N GLN A 465 14.55 -19.42 14.34
CA GLN A 465 14.10 -20.05 13.09
C GLN A 465 13.60 -19.03 12.06
N TRP A 466 13.62 -17.73 12.39
CA TRP A 466 13.03 -16.68 11.55
C TRP A 466 13.71 -16.55 10.20
N ASN A 467 15.05 -16.53 10.18
CA ASN A 467 15.78 -16.31 8.94
C ASN A 467 15.77 -17.56 8.05
N ALA A 468 15.91 -18.74 8.64
CA ALA A 468 15.75 -20.02 7.97
C ALA A 468 14.35 -20.17 7.36
N ARG A 469 13.30 -19.78 8.09
CA ARG A 469 11.92 -19.81 7.59
C ARG A 469 11.72 -18.85 6.43
N TRP A 470 12.22 -17.62 6.53
CA TRP A 470 12.19 -16.65 5.45
C TRP A 470 12.82 -17.21 4.17
N TRP A 471 14.05 -17.74 4.25
CA TRP A 471 14.74 -18.30 3.09
C TRP A 471 14.11 -19.58 2.56
N LYS A 472 13.46 -20.38 3.40
CA LYS A 472 12.62 -21.50 2.95
C LYS A 472 11.48 -21.00 2.07
N TYR A 473 10.76 -19.96 2.47
CA TYR A 473 9.66 -19.42 1.66
C TYR A 473 10.14 -18.72 0.39
N VAL A 474 11.22 -17.95 0.44
CA VAL A 474 11.87 -17.38 -0.77
C VAL A 474 12.27 -18.50 -1.74
N SER A 475 12.83 -19.59 -1.22
CA SER A 475 13.17 -20.78 -2.00
C SER A 475 11.95 -21.43 -2.64
N ASP A 476 10.93 -21.72 -1.85
CA ASP A 476 9.84 -22.61 -2.24
C ASP A 476 8.78 -21.89 -3.10
N PHE A 477 8.51 -20.62 -2.79
CA PHE A 477 7.58 -19.80 -3.55
C PHE A 477 8.26 -19.11 -4.73
N GLN A 478 9.40 -18.45 -4.51
CA GLN A 478 10.03 -17.65 -5.57
C GLN A 478 11.06 -18.44 -6.40
N GLY A 479 11.58 -19.58 -5.92
CA GLY A 479 12.68 -20.26 -6.61
C GLY A 479 13.96 -19.43 -6.61
N VAL A 480 14.19 -18.66 -5.55
CA VAL A 480 15.34 -17.76 -5.34
C VAL A 480 16.15 -18.28 -4.14
N GLU A 481 17.47 -18.04 -4.13
CA GLU A 481 18.36 -18.45 -3.04
C GLU A 481 19.35 -17.34 -2.66
N PRO A 482 19.86 -17.31 -1.41
CA PRO A 482 20.79 -16.26 -1.01
C PRO A 482 22.17 -16.43 -1.68
N PRO A 483 22.92 -15.35 -1.92
CA PRO A 483 24.27 -15.41 -2.50
C PRO A 483 25.35 -16.03 -1.59
N SER A 484 25.01 -16.27 -0.32
CA SER A 484 25.87 -16.82 0.71
C SER A 484 24.99 -17.49 1.78
N PRO A 485 25.55 -18.33 2.66
CA PRO A 485 24.83 -18.77 3.86
C PRO A 485 24.28 -17.57 4.64
N ARG A 486 23.05 -17.70 5.14
CA ARG A 486 22.36 -16.69 5.95
C ARG A 486 21.86 -17.35 7.24
N GLY A 487 22.70 -17.33 8.27
CA GLY A 487 22.35 -17.89 9.58
C GLY A 487 21.36 -17.01 10.36
N GLU A 488 21.14 -17.36 11.62
CA GLU A 488 20.17 -16.69 12.50
C GLU A 488 20.73 -15.45 13.19
N GLU A 489 22.00 -15.12 12.98
CA GLU A 489 22.56 -13.80 13.28
C GLU A 489 21.95 -12.69 12.40
N PHE A 490 21.34 -13.07 11.27
CA PHE A 490 20.61 -12.17 10.40
C PHE A 490 19.10 -12.14 10.70
N CYS A 491 18.43 -11.19 10.07
CA CYS A 491 16.97 -11.14 9.95
C CYS A 491 16.61 -10.50 8.60
N ASP A 492 16.71 -11.28 7.52
CA ASP A 492 16.56 -10.75 6.17
C ASP A 492 15.13 -10.28 5.87
N ALA A 493 14.15 -10.89 6.52
CA ALA A 493 12.76 -10.45 6.51
C ALA A 493 12.62 -9.00 7.02
N ALA A 494 13.24 -8.67 8.16
CA ALA A 494 13.17 -7.34 8.77
C ALA A 494 13.81 -6.24 7.91
N THR A 495 14.59 -6.59 6.90
CA THR A 495 15.13 -5.63 5.92
C THR A 495 14.05 -5.05 5.03
N LYS A 496 12.88 -5.70 4.96
CA LYS A 496 11.70 -5.20 4.25
C LYS A 496 10.93 -4.25 5.17
N THR A 497 10.86 -2.97 4.78
CA THR A 497 10.24 -1.88 5.57
C THR A 497 8.90 -2.26 6.22
N HIS A 498 8.01 -2.91 5.47
CA HIS A 498 6.66 -3.25 5.94
C HIS A 498 6.60 -4.23 7.10
N ILE A 499 7.57 -5.15 7.25
CA ILE A 499 7.62 -6.01 8.44
C ILE A 499 7.68 -5.19 9.73
N ASN A 500 8.26 -3.99 9.64
CA ASN A 500 8.45 -3.08 10.76
C ASN A 500 7.29 -2.09 10.91
N ASP A 501 7.00 -1.35 9.83
CA ASP A 501 6.12 -0.17 9.87
C ASP A 501 4.65 -0.49 9.60
N ASN A 502 4.37 -1.58 8.87
CA ASN A 502 3.00 -1.95 8.49
C ASN A 502 2.88 -3.49 8.47
N PRO A 503 3.01 -4.13 9.64
CA PRO A 503 3.03 -5.59 9.79
C PRO A 503 1.73 -6.25 9.30
N ALA A 504 1.83 -7.51 8.90
CA ALA A 504 0.72 -8.34 8.44
C ALA A 504 -0.12 -7.67 7.34
N TYR A 505 0.53 -6.92 6.45
CA TYR A 505 -0.16 -6.11 5.44
C TYR A 505 -0.10 -6.70 4.03
N TYR A 506 0.85 -7.60 3.75
CA TYR A 506 1.25 -7.89 2.37
C TYR A 506 0.20 -8.60 1.50
N TYR A 507 -0.78 -9.25 2.11
CA TYR A 507 -1.93 -9.79 1.38
C TYR A 507 -2.80 -8.67 0.74
N ASN A 508 -2.73 -7.44 1.24
CA ASN A 508 -3.38 -6.27 0.61
C ASN A 508 -2.77 -5.98 -0.76
N TYR A 509 -1.44 -6.11 -0.90
CA TYR A 509 -0.76 -5.98 -2.19
C TYR A 509 -1.07 -7.14 -3.14
N ALA A 510 -1.24 -8.35 -2.62
CA ALA A 510 -1.71 -9.47 -3.42
C ALA A 510 -3.12 -9.21 -3.97
N PHE A 511 -4.04 -8.77 -3.11
CA PHE A 511 -5.39 -8.39 -3.50
C PHE A 511 -5.37 -7.28 -4.55
N ALA A 512 -4.59 -6.22 -4.32
CA ALA A 512 -4.41 -5.09 -5.23
C ALA A 512 -3.91 -5.53 -6.62
N THR A 513 -2.97 -6.48 -6.65
CA THR A 513 -2.42 -7.02 -7.90
C THR A 513 -3.48 -7.76 -8.71
N VAL A 514 -4.37 -8.53 -8.07
CA VAL A 514 -5.48 -9.18 -8.77
C VAL A 514 -6.53 -8.15 -9.19
N PHE A 515 -6.89 -7.24 -8.28
CA PHE A 515 -7.89 -6.21 -8.47
C PHE A 515 -7.56 -5.28 -9.65
N LYS A 516 -6.29 -4.84 -9.79
CA LYS A 516 -5.87 -3.96 -10.89
C LYS A 516 -6.16 -4.59 -12.25
N PHE A 517 -5.89 -5.88 -12.42
CA PHE A 517 -6.15 -6.59 -13.67
C PHE A 517 -7.64 -6.85 -13.91
N GLN A 518 -8.42 -7.09 -12.86
CA GLN A 518 -9.87 -7.20 -12.98
C GLN A 518 -10.50 -5.90 -13.46
N LEU A 519 -10.13 -4.76 -12.86
CA LEU A 519 -10.64 -3.46 -13.29
C LEU A 519 -10.11 -3.05 -14.67
N HIS A 520 -8.82 -3.30 -14.94
CA HIS A 520 -8.25 -3.00 -16.24
C HIS A 520 -8.94 -3.79 -17.37
N ASP A 521 -9.20 -5.08 -17.17
CA ASP A 521 -9.94 -5.89 -18.14
C ASP A 521 -11.36 -5.36 -18.36
N TYR A 522 -12.05 -4.97 -17.28
CA TYR A 522 -13.38 -4.37 -17.37
C TYR A 522 -13.36 -3.04 -18.14
N ILE A 523 -12.46 -2.12 -17.79
CA ILE A 523 -12.32 -0.82 -18.46
C ILE A 523 -12.00 -1.03 -19.95
N ALA A 524 -11.00 -1.85 -20.26
CA ALA A 524 -10.58 -2.11 -21.63
C ALA A 524 -11.74 -2.70 -22.45
N ARG A 525 -12.41 -3.75 -21.97
CA ARG A 525 -13.42 -4.46 -22.77
C ARG A 525 -14.80 -3.80 -22.78
N LYS A 526 -15.22 -3.23 -21.65
CA LYS A 526 -16.60 -2.76 -21.45
C LYS A 526 -16.77 -1.26 -21.62
N ILE A 527 -15.71 -0.48 -21.44
CA ILE A 527 -15.76 1.00 -21.56
C ILE A 527 -15.04 1.44 -22.84
N LEU A 528 -13.79 1.02 -23.01
CA LEU A 528 -12.96 1.44 -24.15
C LEU A 528 -13.14 0.57 -25.40
N HIS A 529 -13.74 -0.61 -25.25
CA HIS A 529 -13.94 -1.60 -26.31
C HIS A 529 -12.65 -1.97 -27.06
N GLN A 530 -11.56 -2.13 -26.32
CA GLN A 530 -10.24 -2.51 -26.83
C GLN A 530 -9.68 -3.76 -26.12
N PRO A 531 -8.73 -4.49 -26.73
CA PRO A 531 -8.01 -5.55 -26.03
C PRO A 531 -7.26 -4.99 -24.81
N PRO A 532 -7.26 -5.67 -23.65
CA PRO A 532 -6.57 -5.19 -22.44
C PRO A 532 -5.04 -5.12 -22.59
N GLN A 533 -4.47 -5.76 -23.61
CA GLN A 533 -3.04 -5.71 -23.91
C GLN A 533 -2.64 -4.51 -24.80
N SER A 534 -3.60 -3.66 -25.18
CA SER A 534 -3.40 -2.63 -26.23
C SER A 534 -2.70 -1.38 -25.74
#